data_AF-A0ABD3FGB0-F1
#
_entry.id   AF-A0ABD3FGB0-F1
#
_cell.length_a   1.000
_cell.length_b   1.000
_cell.length_c   1.000
_cell.angle_alpha   90.00
_cell.angle_beta   90.00
_cell.angle_gamma   90.00
#
_symmetry.space_group_name_H-M   'P 1'
#
loop_
_entity.id
_entity.type
_entity.pdbx_description
1 polymer ?
#
loop_
_entity_poly.entity_id
_entity_poly.type
_entity_poly.pdbx_seq_one_letter_code
_entity_poly.pdbx_strand_id
1 'polypeptide(L)'
;MDIFSVMQQLILFFVNCEHNAVEDANLNLAKETLKTHKAMLNIHEDIAAVDEAHEEAVALPCEIQEYRHNKTRYTFVKNLQSIRDIESSYNREPQKSMVASAPTKARAVVQKGDKKLKDAAFKHAVDILGNANMVESKENDVAALFTKGLRAFASDLEAKQGHDQAFGRGAERAAGRPGR
;
A
#
# COMPACT_ATOMS: atom_id res chain seq x y z
N MET A 1 17.03 -71.82 78.65
CA MET A 1 17.52 -70.89 77.62
C MET A 1 18.58 -70.05 78.32
N ASP A 2 19.85 -70.15 77.91
CA ASP A 2 20.92 -69.42 78.61
C ASP A 2 20.89 -67.93 78.27
N ILE A 3 21.27 -67.11 79.25
CA ILE A 3 21.32 -65.63 79.16
C ILE A 3 22.09 -65.18 77.90
N PHE A 4 23.15 -65.91 77.56
CA PHE A 4 23.96 -65.63 76.37
C PHE A 4 23.17 -65.78 75.05
N SER A 5 22.30 -66.79 74.95
CA SER A 5 21.45 -67.03 73.78
C SER A 5 20.38 -65.95 73.64
N VAL A 6 19.80 -65.50 74.76
CA VAL A 6 18.81 -64.42 74.79
C VAL A 6 19.44 -63.09 74.34
N MET A 7 20.64 -62.75 74.83
CA MET A 7 21.33 -61.54 74.40
C MET A 7 21.69 -61.56 72.91
N GLN A 8 22.14 -62.70 72.38
CA GLN A 8 22.49 -62.82 70.96
C GLN A 8 21.26 -62.64 70.05
N GLN A 9 20.10 -63.18 70.44
CA GLN A 9 18.84 -62.95 69.72
C GLN A 9 18.38 -61.49 69.79
N LEU A 10 18.55 -60.84 70.94
CA LEU A 10 18.14 -59.45 71.14
C LEU A 10 18.98 -58.49 70.30
N ILE A 11 20.31 -58.74 70.21
CA ILE A 11 21.22 -57.97 69.36
C ILE A 11 20.84 -58.15 67.89
N LEU A 12 20.61 -59.40 67.44
CA LEU A 12 20.23 -59.67 66.06
C LEU A 12 18.91 -59.00 65.68
N PHE A 13 17.93 -59.03 66.59
CA PHE A 13 16.66 -58.33 66.42
C PHE A 13 16.86 -56.82 66.27
N PHE A 14 17.66 -56.20 67.14
CA PHE A 14 17.92 -54.77 67.10
C PHE A 14 18.63 -54.34 65.80
N VAL A 15 19.66 -55.09 65.39
CA VAL A 15 20.39 -54.85 64.13
C VAL A 15 19.47 -54.96 62.92
N ASN A 16 18.57 -55.94 62.89
CA ASN A 16 17.59 -56.08 61.80
C ASN A 16 16.58 -54.94 61.79
N CYS A 17 16.11 -54.49 62.96
CA CYS A 17 15.22 -53.33 63.06
C CYS A 17 15.89 -52.04 62.58
N GLU A 18 17.14 -51.80 62.97
CA GLU A 18 17.92 -50.65 62.50
C GLU A 18 18.17 -50.72 60.99
N HIS A 19 18.54 -51.89 60.48
CA HIS A 19 18.74 -52.09 59.05
C HIS A 19 17.48 -51.81 58.24
N ASN A 20 16.33 -52.38 58.66
CA ASN A 20 15.06 -52.13 58.00
C ASN A 20 14.66 -50.65 58.05
N ALA A 21 14.89 -49.96 59.17
CA ALA A 21 14.60 -48.54 59.29
C ALA A 21 15.49 -47.69 58.35
N VAL A 22 16.76 -48.05 58.20
CA VAL A 22 17.68 -47.40 57.25
C VAL A 22 17.28 -47.68 55.81
N GLU A 23 16.89 -48.92 55.49
CA GLU A 23 16.40 -49.28 54.16
C GLU A 23 15.12 -48.52 53.81
N ASP A 24 14.16 -48.43 54.73
CA ASP A 24 12.93 -47.65 54.54
C ASP A 24 13.22 -46.16 54.32
N ALA A 25 14.16 -45.59 55.09
CA ALA A 25 14.59 -44.21 54.90
C ALA A 25 15.22 -43.98 53.52
N ASN A 26 16.08 -44.90 53.06
CA ASN A 26 16.70 -44.84 51.74
C ASN A 26 15.66 -44.98 50.62
N LEU A 27 14.69 -45.88 50.79
CA LEU A 27 13.62 -46.10 49.81
C LEU A 27 12.72 -44.87 49.69
N ASN A 28 12.43 -44.21 50.82
CA ASN A 28 11.68 -42.94 50.82
C ASN A 28 12.47 -41.82 50.16
N LEU A 29 13.76 -41.69 50.45
CA LEU A 29 14.63 -40.71 49.79
C LEU A 29 14.68 -40.92 48.27
N ALA A 30 14.83 -42.16 47.81
CA ALA A 30 14.83 -42.50 46.39
C ALA A 30 13.48 -42.15 45.72
N LYS A 31 12.36 -42.43 46.38
CA LYS A 31 11.02 -42.06 45.88
C LYS A 31 10.86 -40.55 45.73
N GLU A 32 11.25 -39.77 46.74
CA GLU A 32 11.16 -38.32 46.67
C GLU A 32 12.10 -37.74 45.59
N THR A 33 13.30 -38.30 45.45
CA THR A 33 14.25 -37.89 44.40
C THR A 33 13.71 -38.18 42.99
N LEU A 34 13.02 -39.32 42.80
CA LEU A 34 12.37 -39.62 41.52
C LEU A 34 11.20 -38.67 41.22
N LYS A 35 10.41 -38.32 42.25
CA LYS A 35 9.31 -37.35 42.09
C LYS A 35 9.82 -35.97 41.69
N THR A 36 10.88 -35.47 42.34
CA THR A 36 11.47 -34.17 42.01
C THR A 36 12.07 -34.18 40.61
N HIS A 37 12.73 -35.26 40.20
CA HIS A 37 13.27 -35.37 38.86
C HIS A 37 12.17 -35.40 37.78
N LYS A 38 11.05 -36.10 38.05
CA LYS A 38 9.88 -36.08 37.16
C LYS A 38 9.27 -34.68 37.03
N ALA A 39 9.16 -33.94 38.14
CA ALA A 39 8.67 -32.56 38.11
C ALA A 39 9.61 -31.65 37.28
N MET A 40 10.92 -31.83 37.39
CA MET A 40 11.91 -31.09 36.59
C MET A 40 11.77 -31.39 35.09
N LEU A 41 11.57 -32.65 34.71
CA LEU A 41 11.33 -33.02 33.30
C LEU A 41 10.07 -32.34 32.74
N ASN A 42 8.97 -32.35 33.49
CA ASN A 42 7.75 -31.65 33.08
C ASN A 42 7.99 -30.15 32.89
N ILE A 43 8.76 -29.51 33.78
CA ILE A 43 9.12 -28.08 33.63
C ILE A 43 9.90 -27.85 32.34
N HIS A 44 10.82 -28.74 31.96
CA HIS A 44 11.55 -28.61 30.69
C HIS A 44 10.64 -28.76 29.47
N GLU A 45 9.68 -29.70 29.53
CA GLU A 45 8.66 -29.85 28.48
C GLU A 45 7.78 -28.59 28.38
N ASP A 46 7.35 -28.03 29.51
CA ASP A 46 6.58 -26.79 29.55
C ASP A 46 7.38 -25.60 28.97
N ILE A 47 8.67 -25.50 29.27
CA ILE A 47 9.55 -24.46 28.71
C ILE A 47 9.64 -24.60 27.19
N ALA A 48 9.84 -25.80 26.67
CA ALA A 48 9.91 -26.03 25.22
C ALA A 48 8.59 -25.66 24.53
N ALA A 49 7.45 -26.00 25.14
CA ALA A 49 6.14 -25.62 24.62
C ALA A 49 5.91 -24.09 24.64
N VAL A 50 6.41 -23.39 25.65
CA VAL A 50 6.36 -21.92 25.73
C VAL A 50 7.23 -21.27 24.67
N ASP A 51 8.43 -21.81 24.41
CA ASP A 51 9.32 -21.30 23.38
C ASP A 51 8.71 -21.44 21.98
N GLU A 52 8.10 -22.59 21.66
CA GLU A 52 7.38 -22.80 20.40
C GLU A 52 6.19 -21.84 20.26
N ALA A 53 5.40 -21.66 21.33
CA ALA A 53 4.30 -20.70 21.34
C ALA A 53 4.78 -19.25 21.17
N HIS A 54 5.94 -18.89 21.71
CA HIS A 54 6.53 -17.56 21.51
C HIS A 54 6.99 -17.34 20.07
N GLU A 55 7.61 -18.33 19.42
CA GLU A 55 7.98 -18.23 18.01
C GLU A 55 6.74 -17.99 17.13
N GLU A 56 5.67 -18.76 17.34
CA GLU A 56 4.42 -18.61 16.58
C GLU A 56 3.73 -17.26 16.86
N ALA A 57 3.69 -16.83 18.12
CA ALA A 57 3.09 -15.56 18.53
C ALA A 57 3.83 -14.33 17.96
N VAL A 58 5.12 -14.45 17.66
CA VAL A 58 5.89 -13.39 16.99
C VAL A 58 5.72 -13.43 15.47
N ALA A 59 5.61 -14.62 14.87
CA ALA A 59 5.43 -14.77 13.42
C ALA A 59 4.09 -14.21 12.92
N LEU A 60 2.99 -14.52 13.62
CA LEU A 60 1.63 -14.12 13.24
C LEU A 60 1.44 -12.58 13.07
N PRO A 61 1.89 -11.73 14.01
CA PRO A 61 1.85 -10.27 13.84
C PRO A 61 2.63 -9.77 12.63
N CYS A 62 3.79 -10.36 12.30
CA CYS A 62 4.59 -9.98 11.14
C CYS A 62 3.80 -10.22 9.84
N GLU A 63 3.16 -11.39 9.69
CA GLU A 63 2.32 -11.70 8.52
C GLU A 63 1.12 -10.76 8.39
N ILE A 64 0.45 -10.45 9.51
CA ILE A 64 -0.67 -9.51 9.53
C ILE A 64 -0.21 -8.11 9.12
N GLN A 65 0.98 -7.68 9.53
CA GLN A 65 1.55 -6.39 9.18
C GLN A 65 1.87 -6.30 7.67
N GLU A 66 2.43 -7.35 7.08
CA GLU A 66 2.67 -7.45 5.64
C GLU A 66 1.36 -7.38 4.84
N TYR A 67 0.33 -8.10 5.27
CA TYR A 67 -1.00 -8.04 4.66
C TYR A 67 -1.62 -6.63 4.72
N ARG A 68 -1.49 -5.95 5.87
CA ARG A 68 -1.95 -4.55 6.02
C ARG A 68 -1.21 -3.59 5.09
N HIS A 69 0.10 -3.75 4.94
CA HIS A 69 0.90 -2.97 3.99
C HIS A 69 0.42 -3.15 2.55
N ASN A 70 0.15 -4.39 2.14
CA ASN A 70 -0.36 -4.71 0.81
C ASN A 70 -1.73 -4.10 0.54
N LYS A 71 -2.64 -4.11 1.52
CA LYS A 71 -3.97 -3.49 1.39
C LYS A 71 -3.87 -1.98 1.19
N THR A 72 -3.01 -1.31 1.96
CA THR A 72 -2.77 0.14 1.81
C THR A 72 -2.14 0.47 0.47
N ARG A 73 -1.21 -0.36 -0.03
CA ARG A 73 -0.64 -0.21 -1.37
C ARG A 73 -1.72 -0.32 -2.46
N TYR A 74 -2.61 -1.29 -2.34
CA TYR A 74 -3.69 -1.49 -3.31
C TYR A 74 -4.64 -0.28 -3.39
N THR A 75 -5.02 0.29 -2.24
CA THR A 75 -5.87 1.49 -2.22
C THR A 75 -5.17 2.70 -2.81
N PHE A 76 -3.88 2.91 -2.51
CA PHE A 76 -3.08 3.99 -3.12
C PHE A 76 -2.98 3.85 -4.64
N VAL A 77 -2.67 2.65 -5.15
CA VAL A 77 -2.60 2.38 -6.60
C VAL A 77 -3.95 2.65 -7.26
N LYS A 78 -5.05 2.21 -6.66
CA LYS A 78 -6.40 2.47 -7.19
C LYS A 78 -6.73 3.97 -7.23
N ASN A 79 -6.35 4.72 -6.20
CA ASN A 79 -6.55 6.17 -6.16
C ASN A 79 -5.73 6.88 -7.24
N LEU A 80 -4.46 6.50 -7.44
CA LEU A 80 -3.62 7.05 -8.51
C LEU A 80 -4.17 6.73 -9.90
N GLN A 81 -4.69 5.52 -10.11
CA GLN A 81 -5.37 5.14 -11.35
C GLN A 81 -6.60 6.03 -11.60
N SER A 82 -7.41 6.25 -10.57
CA SER A 82 -8.58 7.13 -10.65
C SER A 82 -8.20 8.57 -11.01
N ILE A 83 -7.14 9.11 -10.42
CA ILE A 83 -6.64 10.46 -10.73
C ILE A 83 -6.20 10.52 -12.20
N ARG A 84 -5.41 9.55 -12.65
CA ARG A 84 -4.97 9.47 -14.06
C ARG A 84 -6.15 9.43 -15.03
N ASP A 85 -7.18 8.65 -14.73
CA ASP A 85 -8.35 8.54 -15.60
C ASP A 85 -9.13 9.86 -15.67
N ILE A 86 -9.25 10.57 -14.55
CA ILE A 86 -9.84 11.92 -14.48
C ILE A 86 -9.00 12.93 -15.25
N GLU A 87 -7.67 12.92 -15.11
CA GLU A 87 -6.79 13.81 -15.87
C GLU A 87 -6.86 13.52 -17.37
N SER A 88 -6.91 12.25 -17.76
CA SER A 88 -7.06 11.86 -19.16
C SER A 88 -8.41 12.27 -19.74
N SER A 89 -9.49 12.22 -18.96
CA SER A 89 -10.80 12.70 -19.43
C SER A 89 -10.81 14.22 -19.53
N TYR A 90 -10.27 14.91 -18.52
CA TYR A 90 -10.17 16.36 -18.48
C TYR A 90 -9.25 16.93 -19.56
N ASN A 91 -8.25 16.20 -20.06
CA ASN A 91 -7.47 16.66 -21.22
C ASN A 91 -8.19 16.42 -22.56
N ARG A 92 -9.02 15.38 -22.66
CA ARG A 92 -9.74 15.06 -23.89
C ARG A 92 -10.88 16.03 -24.18
N GLU A 93 -11.58 16.51 -23.16
CA GLU A 93 -12.72 17.42 -23.34
C GLU A 93 -12.33 18.81 -23.90
N PRO A 94 -11.31 19.51 -23.37
CA PRO A 94 -10.78 20.74 -23.94
C PRO A 94 -10.21 20.53 -25.33
N GLN A 95 -9.51 19.41 -25.58
CA GLN A 95 -9.02 19.09 -26.92
C GLN A 95 -10.18 18.95 -27.93
N LYS A 96 -11.26 18.26 -27.56
CA LYS A 96 -12.47 18.16 -28.40
C LYS A 96 -13.12 19.52 -28.64
N SER A 97 -13.27 20.33 -27.60
CA SER A 97 -13.86 21.68 -27.70
C SER A 97 -12.99 22.63 -28.55
N MET A 98 -11.67 22.52 -28.40
CA MET A 98 -10.69 23.27 -29.18
C MET A 98 -10.77 22.89 -30.67
N VAL A 99 -10.80 21.59 -30.99
CA VAL A 99 -10.93 21.10 -32.37
C VAL A 99 -12.29 21.45 -32.98
N ALA A 100 -13.36 21.51 -32.18
CA ALA A 100 -14.69 21.91 -32.67
C ALA A 100 -14.80 23.44 -32.90
N SER A 101 -14.11 24.25 -32.09
CA SER A 101 -14.20 25.73 -32.17
C SER A 101 -13.25 26.34 -33.20
N ALA A 102 -12.09 25.73 -33.45
CA ALA A 102 -11.10 26.24 -34.40
C ALA A 102 -11.63 26.35 -35.86
N PRO A 103 -12.36 25.38 -36.42
CA PRO A 103 -12.98 25.48 -37.75
C PRO A 103 -13.99 26.62 -37.83
N THR A 104 -14.79 26.80 -36.76
CA THR A 104 -15.83 27.83 -36.70
C THR A 104 -15.23 29.24 -36.70
N LYS A 105 -14.16 29.44 -35.91
CA LYS A 105 -13.41 30.72 -35.89
C LYS A 105 -12.68 30.98 -37.21
N ALA A 106 -12.01 29.97 -37.77
CA ALA A 106 -11.34 30.09 -39.07
C ALA A 106 -12.32 30.44 -40.19
N ARG A 107 -13.49 29.80 -40.23
CA ARG A 107 -14.56 30.08 -41.20
C ARG A 107 -15.06 31.52 -41.11
N ALA A 108 -15.27 32.03 -39.90
CA ALA A 108 -15.72 33.42 -39.69
C ALA A 108 -14.70 34.46 -40.21
N VAL A 109 -13.40 34.20 -40.03
CA VAL A 109 -12.34 35.07 -40.55
C VAL A 109 -12.25 35.01 -42.07
N VAL A 110 -12.33 33.81 -42.65
CA VAL A 110 -12.32 33.63 -44.12
C VAL A 110 -13.52 34.31 -44.78
N GLN A 111 -14.71 34.24 -44.17
CA GLN A 111 -15.91 34.89 -44.70
C GLN A 111 -15.83 36.42 -44.70
N LYS A 112 -15.22 37.01 -43.67
CA LYS A 112 -15.05 38.46 -43.54
C LYS A 112 -13.78 39.00 -44.23
N GLY A 113 -12.83 38.14 -44.55
CA GLY A 113 -11.54 38.51 -45.12
C GLY A 113 -11.58 38.89 -46.61
N ASP A 114 -10.45 39.42 -47.07
CA ASP A 114 -10.23 39.91 -48.42
C ASP A 114 -10.30 38.80 -49.48
N LYS A 115 -10.52 39.19 -50.74
CA LYS A 115 -10.66 38.26 -51.88
C LYS A 115 -9.48 37.28 -51.99
N LYS A 116 -8.25 37.74 -51.72
CA LYS A 116 -7.04 36.88 -51.71
C LYS A 116 -7.10 35.76 -50.68
N LEU A 117 -7.62 36.03 -49.48
CA LEU A 117 -7.74 35.05 -48.40
C LEU A 117 -8.83 34.01 -48.72
N LYS A 118 -9.92 34.45 -49.35
CA LYS A 118 -11.00 33.57 -49.83
C LYS A 118 -10.53 32.68 -50.98
N ASP A 119 -9.81 33.23 -51.94
CA ASP A 119 -9.24 32.48 -53.06
C ASP A 119 -8.19 31.47 -52.59
N ALA A 120 -7.34 31.83 -51.62
CA ALA A 120 -6.39 30.92 -50.99
C ALA A 120 -7.09 29.79 -50.23
N ALA A 121 -8.12 30.11 -49.45
CA ALA A 121 -8.91 29.10 -48.71
C ALA A 121 -9.68 28.16 -49.64
N PHE A 122 -10.22 28.68 -50.74
CA PHE A 122 -10.93 27.89 -51.74
C PHE A 122 -9.97 26.96 -52.50
N LYS A 123 -8.80 27.49 -52.91
CA LYS A 123 -7.75 26.68 -53.55
C LYS A 123 -7.26 25.57 -52.63
N HIS A 124 -7.01 25.88 -51.36
CA HIS A 124 -6.62 24.88 -50.36
C HIS A 124 -7.68 23.79 -50.15
N ALA A 125 -8.97 24.14 -50.13
CA ALA A 125 -10.05 23.16 -50.02
C ALA A 125 -10.15 22.26 -51.26
N VAL A 126 -9.95 22.82 -52.46
CA VAL A 126 -9.91 22.06 -53.71
C VAL A 126 -8.69 21.13 -53.75
N ASP A 127 -7.54 21.59 -53.30
CA ASP A 127 -6.31 20.79 -53.25
C ASP A 127 -6.43 19.59 -52.29
N ILE A 128 -7.11 19.76 -51.14
CA ILE A 128 -7.43 18.65 -50.21
C ILE A 128 -8.38 17.64 -50.85
N LEU A 129 -9.44 18.09 -51.51
CA LEU A 129 -10.43 17.22 -52.15
C LEU A 129 -9.88 16.51 -53.40
N GLY A 130 -8.86 17.10 -54.03
CA GLY A 130 -8.23 16.61 -55.25
C GLY A 130 -7.08 15.61 -55.04
N ASN A 131 -6.76 15.18 -53.81
CA ASN A 131 -5.61 14.31 -53.50
C ASN A 131 -4.26 14.83 -54.06
N ALA A 132 -4.09 16.14 -54.18
CA ALA A 132 -2.80 16.70 -54.56
C ALA A 132 -1.85 16.58 -53.36
N ASN A 133 -0.75 15.83 -53.51
CA ASN A 133 0.32 15.72 -52.51
C ASN A 133 0.73 17.11 -52.04
N MET A 134 0.28 17.50 -50.85
CA MET A 134 0.50 18.83 -50.31
C MET A 134 1.98 19.00 -50.01
N VAL A 135 2.65 19.86 -50.78
CA VAL A 135 4.03 20.27 -50.53
C VAL A 135 4.02 21.18 -49.30
N GLU A 136 4.50 20.66 -48.17
CA GLU A 136 4.59 21.29 -46.83
C GLU A 136 5.34 22.64 -46.75
N SER A 137 5.90 23.13 -47.86
CA SER A 137 6.86 24.25 -47.86
C SER A 137 6.24 25.65 -48.00
N LYS A 138 4.95 25.80 -48.35
CA LYS A 138 4.35 27.14 -48.47
C LYS A 138 3.55 27.46 -47.22
N GLU A 139 3.93 28.56 -46.55
CA GLU A 139 3.15 29.17 -45.47
C GLU A 139 1.69 29.28 -45.92
N ASN A 140 0.86 28.43 -45.33
CA ASN A 140 -0.52 28.27 -45.72
C ASN A 140 -1.32 29.24 -44.86
N ASP A 141 -1.80 30.33 -45.42
CA ASP A 141 -2.56 31.37 -44.69
C ASP A 141 -3.73 30.78 -43.90
N VAL A 142 -4.33 29.69 -44.41
CA VAL A 142 -5.37 28.92 -43.73
C VAL A 142 -4.83 28.18 -42.50
N ALA A 143 -3.68 27.50 -42.63
CA ALA A 143 -3.05 26.82 -41.50
C ALA A 143 -2.64 27.83 -40.41
N ALA A 144 -2.13 29.00 -40.80
CA ALA A 144 -1.81 30.08 -39.87
C ALA A 144 -3.05 30.59 -39.09
N LEU A 145 -4.24 30.63 -39.73
CA LEU A 145 -5.50 30.96 -39.05
C LEU A 145 -5.90 29.90 -38.01
N PHE A 146 -5.72 28.61 -38.32
CA PHE A 146 -5.94 27.54 -37.35
C PHE A 146 -4.95 27.64 -36.19
N THR A 147 -3.64 27.81 -36.46
CA THR A 147 -2.63 27.97 -35.41
C THR A 147 -2.91 29.18 -34.51
N LYS A 148 -3.33 30.31 -35.08
CA LYS A 148 -3.70 31.51 -34.32
C LYS A 148 -4.95 31.29 -33.46
N GLY A 149 -5.97 30.61 -34.00
CA GLY A 149 -7.17 30.25 -33.27
C GLY A 149 -6.91 29.30 -32.10
N LEU A 150 -6.03 28.31 -32.30
CA LEU A 150 -5.60 27.35 -31.28
C LEU A 150 -4.80 28.05 -30.16
N ARG A 151 -3.87 28.95 -30.53
CA ARG A 151 -3.07 29.71 -29.56
C ARG A 151 -3.93 30.65 -28.70
N ALA A 152 -4.94 31.29 -29.29
CA ALA A 152 -5.90 32.11 -28.56
C ALA A 152 -6.78 31.27 -27.60
N PHE A 153 -7.23 30.09 -28.04
CA PHE A 153 -8.01 29.18 -27.19
C PHE A 153 -7.19 28.63 -26.01
N ALA A 154 -5.90 28.35 -26.21
CA ALA A 154 -4.98 27.97 -25.13
C ALA A 154 -4.82 29.10 -24.10
N SER A 155 -4.62 30.34 -24.57
CA SER A 155 -4.54 31.52 -23.69
C SER A 155 -5.84 31.76 -22.89
N ASP A 156 -7.01 31.53 -23.51
CA ASP A 156 -8.31 31.64 -22.83
C ASP A 156 -8.51 30.54 -21.76
N LEU A 157 -7.93 29.34 -21.96
CA LEU A 157 -7.97 28.24 -20.99
C LEU A 157 -7.03 28.50 -19.79
N GLU A 158 -5.81 28.98 -20.05
CA GLU A 158 -4.85 29.35 -18.99
C GLU A 158 -5.41 30.46 -18.09
N ALA A 159 -6.08 31.46 -18.69
CA ALA A 159 -6.73 32.54 -17.96
C ALA A 159 -7.87 32.05 -17.04
N LYS A 160 -8.56 30.96 -17.41
CA LYS A 160 -9.61 30.34 -16.59
C LYS A 160 -9.04 29.43 -15.50
N GLN A 161 -7.97 28.68 -15.78
CA GLN A 161 -7.30 27.85 -14.77
C GLN A 161 -6.69 28.66 -13.61
N GLY A 162 -6.20 29.87 -13.88
CA GLY A 162 -5.66 30.75 -12.83
C GLY A 162 -6.70 31.20 -11.79
N HIS A 163 -8.00 31.13 -12.10
CA HIS A 163 -9.06 31.62 -11.22
C HIS A 163 -9.48 30.57 -10.17
N ASP A 164 -9.30 29.28 -10.44
CA ASP A 164 -9.73 28.18 -9.55
C ASP A 164 -8.69 27.82 -8.48
N GLN A 165 -7.42 28.21 -8.64
CA GLN A 165 -6.38 28.02 -7.61
C GLN A 165 -6.54 28.93 -6.38
N ALA A 166 -7.39 29.96 -6.46
CA ALA A 166 -7.69 30.84 -5.32
C ALA A 166 -8.61 30.18 -4.28
N PHE A 167 -9.34 29.12 -4.64
CA PHE A 167 -10.31 28.46 -3.73
C PHE A 167 -9.67 27.47 -2.75
N GLY A 168 -8.40 27.06 -2.96
CA GLY A 168 -7.68 26.12 -2.09
C GLY A 168 -7.04 26.73 -0.84
N ARG A 169 -6.84 28.06 -0.77
CA ARG A 169 -6.16 28.70 0.38
C ARG A 169 -7.07 29.03 1.56
N GLY A 170 -8.37 28.76 1.45
CA GLY A 170 -9.35 28.97 2.52
C GLY A 170 -9.49 27.80 3.50
N ALA A 171 -9.15 26.58 3.08
CA ALA A 171 -9.41 25.36 3.87
C ALA A 171 -8.35 25.09 4.95
N GLU A 172 -7.15 25.66 4.86
CA GLU A 172 -6.08 25.46 5.86
C GLU A 172 -6.22 26.31 7.14
N ARG A 173 -7.14 27.28 7.19
CA ARG A 173 -7.36 28.11 8.41
C ARG A 173 -8.41 27.56 9.38
N ALA A 174 -9.15 26.51 9.00
CA ALA A 174 -10.25 25.96 9.83
C ALA A 174 -9.87 24.70 10.63
N ALA A 175 -8.69 24.11 10.39
CA ALA A 175 -8.29 22.84 11.02
C ALA A 175 -6.97 23.02 11.80
N GLY A 176 -7.03 23.66 12.98
CA GLY A 176 -5.81 23.81 13.78
C GLY A 176 -5.97 24.49 15.14
N ARG A 177 -6.72 23.88 16.06
CA ARG A 177 -6.41 23.83 17.51
C ARG A 177 -7.43 22.97 18.27
N PRO A 178 -7.15 21.70 18.56
CA PRO A 178 -7.67 21.06 19.75
C PRO A 178 -6.79 21.47 20.95
N GLY A 179 -7.46 21.88 22.03
CA GLY A 179 -6.86 22.50 23.20
C GLY A 179 -5.83 21.65 23.95
N ARG A 180 -4.93 22.36 24.61
CA ARG A 180 -4.35 21.99 25.90
C ARG A 180 -4.79 23.03 26.91
#